data_AF-A0A7R9GJ40-F1
#
_entry.id   AF-A0A7R9GJ40-F1
#
_cell.length_a   1.000
_cell.length_b   1.000
_cell.length_c   1.000
_cell.angle_alpha   90.00
_cell.angle_beta   90.00
_cell.angle_gamma   90.00
#
_symmetry.space_group_name_H-M   'P 1'
#
loop_
_entity.id
_entity.type
_entity.pdbx_description
1 polymer ?
#
loop_
_entity_poly.entity_id
_entity_poly.type
_entity_poly.pdbx_seq_one_letter_code
_entity_poly.pdbx_strand_id
1 'polypeptide(L)'
;MLGNAKFSRLHPFACWISCMISIFSGSLLTAFLLGEPLLSVFKTSDQLYVATAVWYMVFYAPFDVGYYIVSILPVKCVLAVMKEVYRCKKINDGVVHASRLYPQGYLPILIVGTLKGVLCYSR
;
A
#
# COMPACT_ATOMS: atom_id res chain seq x y z
N MET A 1 -16.42 8.74 -4.97
CA MET A 1 -16.37 7.29 -5.30
C MET A 1 -17.20 6.88 -6.53
N LEU A 2 -18.00 7.75 -7.17
CA LEU A 2 -18.83 7.37 -8.34
C LEU A 2 -18.09 7.24 -9.70
N GLY A 3 -16.84 7.72 -9.82
CA GLY A 3 -16.04 7.63 -11.05
C GLY A 3 -15.29 6.31 -11.25
N ASN A 4 -14.84 5.68 -10.17
CA ASN A 4 -13.89 4.55 -10.23
C ASN A 4 -14.54 3.26 -10.75
N ALA A 5 -15.80 2.98 -10.39
CA ALA A 5 -16.48 1.75 -10.83
C ALA A 5 -16.79 1.76 -12.34
N LYS A 6 -17.08 2.94 -12.92
CA LYS A 6 -17.29 3.10 -14.36
C LYS A 6 -15.98 3.04 -15.14
N PHE A 7 -14.92 3.67 -14.61
CA PHE A 7 -13.57 3.61 -15.21
C PHE A 7 -12.95 2.21 -15.15
N SER A 8 -13.12 1.48 -14.04
CA SER A 8 -12.62 0.10 -13.90
C SER A 8 -13.24 -0.87 -14.89
N ARG A 9 -14.47 -0.64 -15.34
CA ARG A 9 -15.15 -1.51 -16.32
C ARG A 9 -14.76 -1.20 -17.77
N LEU A 10 -14.32 0.03 -18.05
CA LEU A 10 -13.85 0.45 -19.38
C LEU A 10 -12.35 0.14 -19.58
N HIS A 11 -11.54 0.36 -18.54
CA HIS A 11 -10.09 0.19 -18.57
C HIS A 11 -9.59 -0.52 -17.29
N PRO A 12 -9.84 -1.83 -17.15
CA PRO A 12 -9.52 -2.58 -15.93
C PRO A 12 -8.03 -2.54 -15.58
N PHE A 13 -7.16 -2.60 -16.59
CA PHE A 13 -5.71 -2.56 -16.39
C PHE A 13 -5.22 -1.21 -15.86
N ALA A 14 -5.78 -0.09 -16.36
CA ALA A 14 -5.41 1.24 -15.89
C ALA A 14 -5.87 1.47 -14.44
N CYS A 15 -7.07 0.99 -14.08
CA CYS A 15 -7.56 1.02 -12.71
C CYS A 15 -6.68 0.17 -11.78
N TRP A 16 -6.32 -1.04 -12.21
CA TRP A 16 -5.42 -1.91 -11.47
C TRP A 16 -4.07 -1.24 -11.20
N ILE A 17 -3.41 -0.70 -12.23
CA ILE A 17 -2.12 0.00 -12.09
C ILE A 17 -2.25 1.17 -11.11
N SER A 18 -3.30 2.00 -11.23
CA SER A 18 -3.51 3.13 -10.33
C SER A 18 -3.66 2.70 -8.87
N CYS A 19 -4.38 1.61 -8.62
CA CYS A 19 -4.50 1.01 -7.28
C CYS A 19 -3.16 0.46 -6.77
N MET A 20 -2.42 -0.28 -7.61
CA MET A 20 -1.12 -0.84 -7.21
C MET A 20 -0.09 0.25 -6.91
N ILE A 21 0.02 1.29 -7.75
CA ILE A 21 0.92 2.42 -7.50
C ILE A 21 0.52 3.12 -6.19
N SER A 22 -0.78 3.27 -5.91
CA SER A 22 -1.22 3.88 -4.64
C SER A 22 -0.81 3.05 -3.42
N ILE A 23 -1.03 1.73 -3.46
CA ILE A 23 -0.71 0.79 -2.37
C ILE A 23 0.80 0.70 -2.12
N PHE A 24 1.60 0.71 -3.19
CA PHE A 24 3.04 0.48 -3.14
C PHE A 24 3.89 1.76 -3.22
N SER A 25 3.27 2.93 -3.34
CA SER A 25 3.92 4.25 -3.48
C SER A 25 5.01 4.49 -2.43
N GLY A 26 4.74 4.19 -1.15
CA GLY A 26 5.72 4.36 -0.07
C GLY A 26 6.98 3.50 -0.26
N SER A 27 6.82 2.27 -0.72
CA SER A 27 7.95 1.37 -1.00
C SER A 27 8.67 1.75 -2.29
N LEU A 28 7.93 2.14 -3.33
CA LEU A 28 8.49 2.61 -4.61
C LEU A 28 9.35 3.86 -4.42
N LEU A 29 8.85 4.86 -3.68
CA LEU A 29 9.59 6.09 -3.45
C LEU A 29 10.80 5.85 -2.54
N THR A 30 10.68 4.97 -1.54
CA THR A 30 11.82 4.57 -0.71
C THR A 30 12.91 3.88 -1.55
N ALA A 31 12.52 2.93 -2.42
CA ALA A 31 13.46 2.25 -3.32
C ALA A 31 14.13 3.23 -4.29
N PHE A 32 13.35 4.17 -4.85
CA PHE A 32 13.87 5.24 -5.69
C PHE A 32 14.91 6.09 -4.97
N LEU A 33 14.63 6.49 -3.72
CA LEU A 33 15.51 7.34 -2.93
C LEU A 33 16.80 6.63 -2.49
N LEU A 34 16.73 5.32 -2.25
CA LEU A 34 17.90 4.49 -1.90
C LEU A 34 18.71 4.03 -3.13
N GLY A 35 18.21 4.28 -4.34
CA GLY A 35 18.83 3.79 -5.57
C GLY A 35 18.65 2.27 -5.78
N GLU A 36 17.67 1.66 -5.10
CA GLU A 36 17.33 0.25 -5.28
C GLU A 36 16.42 0.05 -6.49
N PRO A 37 16.45 -1.13 -7.14
CA PRO A 37 15.58 -1.41 -8.27
C PRO A 37 14.11 -1.31 -7.85
N LEU A 38 13.33 -0.46 -8.53
CA LEU A 38 11.88 -0.28 -8.27
C LEU A 38 11.10 -1.59 -8.38
N LEU A 39 11.60 -2.53 -9.19
CA LEU A 39 11.05 -3.88 -9.34
C LEU A 39 11.18 -4.74 -8.08
N SER A 40 12.02 -4.34 -7.11
CA SER A 40 12.13 -5.01 -5.80
C SER A 40 10.78 -5.07 -5.08
N VAL A 41 9.93 -4.04 -5.27
CA VAL A 41 8.59 -3.99 -4.67
C VAL A 41 7.66 -5.07 -5.22
N PHE A 42 7.83 -5.44 -6.50
CA PHE A 42 7.08 -6.51 -7.15
C PHE A 42 7.68 -7.91 -6.91
N LYS A 43 8.91 -7.97 -6.41
CA LYS A 43 9.59 -9.24 -6.10
C LYS A 43 8.93 -9.97 -4.92
N THR A 44 8.24 -9.23 -4.04
CA THR A 44 7.43 -9.83 -2.97
C THR A 44 6.05 -10.19 -3.53
N SER A 45 5.99 -11.31 -4.22
CA SER A 45 4.78 -11.80 -4.91
C SER A 45 3.58 -11.91 -3.97
N ASP A 46 3.78 -12.23 -2.70
CA ASP A 46 2.68 -12.43 -1.74
C ASP A 46 1.87 -11.16 -1.49
N GLN A 47 2.53 -10.00 -1.33
CA GLN A 47 1.83 -8.73 -1.15
C GLN A 47 1.12 -8.29 -2.44
N LEU A 48 1.70 -8.60 -3.59
CA LEU A 48 1.10 -8.32 -4.89
C LEU A 48 -0.16 -9.16 -5.12
N TYR A 49 -0.13 -10.45 -4.77
CA TYR A 49 -1.28 -11.36 -4.88
C TYR A 49 -2.43 -10.95 -3.95
N VAL A 50 -2.12 -10.58 -2.71
CA VAL A 50 -3.15 -10.10 -1.78
C VAL A 50 -3.75 -8.78 -2.27
N ALA A 51 -2.93 -7.85 -2.76
CA ALA A 51 -3.40 -6.57 -3.29
C ALA A 51 -4.27 -6.72 -4.55
N THR A 52 -3.88 -7.60 -5.48
CA THR A 52 -4.71 -7.95 -6.66
C THR A 52 -6.02 -8.62 -6.26
N ALA A 53 -6.00 -9.56 -5.29
CA ALA A 53 -7.19 -10.24 -4.82
C ALA A 53 -8.19 -9.27 -4.15
N VAL A 54 -7.71 -8.36 -3.30
CA VAL A 54 -8.55 -7.32 -2.68
C VAL A 54 -9.11 -6.38 -3.73
N TRP A 55 -8.31 -5.94 -4.70
CA TRP A 55 -8.77 -5.11 -5.81
C TRP A 55 -9.88 -5.81 -6.61
N TYR A 56 -9.70 -7.09 -6.94
CA TYR A 56 -10.71 -7.87 -7.66
C TYR A 56 -11.99 -8.01 -6.84
N MET A 57 -11.88 -8.29 -5.54
CA MET A 57 -13.03 -8.40 -4.64
C MET A 57 -13.80 -7.08 -4.53
N VAL A 58 -13.12 -5.93 -4.48
CA VAL A 58 -13.78 -4.61 -4.37
C VAL A 58 -14.48 -4.21 -5.67
N PHE A 59 -13.91 -4.51 -6.85
CA PHE A 59 -14.46 -4.08 -8.13
C PHE A 59 -15.39 -5.10 -8.82
N TYR A 60 -15.23 -6.40 -8.54
CA TYR A 60 -15.88 -7.50 -9.26
C TYR A 60 -16.65 -8.50 -8.38
N ALA A 61 -16.65 -8.38 -7.04
CA ALA A 61 -17.42 -9.32 -6.22
C ALA A 61 -18.94 -9.21 -6.49
N PRO A 62 -19.63 -10.34 -6.71
CA PRO A 62 -21.09 -10.36 -6.87
C PRO A 62 -21.75 -10.11 -5.50
N PHE A 63 -22.87 -9.36 -5.49
CA PHE A 63 -23.73 -9.07 -4.33
C PHE A 63 -23.26 -8.06 -3.25
N ASP A 64 -22.15 -7.34 -3.42
CA ASP A 64 -21.76 -6.24 -2.50
C ASP A 64 -21.63 -6.67 -0.99
N VAL A 65 -21.54 -7.98 -0.74
CA VAL A 65 -21.50 -8.60 0.60
C VAL A 65 -20.25 -8.17 1.36
N GLY A 66 -19.13 -8.04 0.63
CA GLY A 66 -17.90 -7.45 1.17
C GLY A 66 -18.14 -6.03 1.66
N TYR A 67 -18.78 -5.17 0.86
CA TYR A 67 -19.10 -3.80 1.26
C TYR A 67 -20.01 -3.76 2.49
N TYR A 68 -21.02 -4.63 2.57
CA TYR A 68 -21.92 -4.69 3.72
C TYR A 68 -21.18 -5.07 5.02
N ILE A 69 -20.28 -6.05 4.98
CA ILE A 69 -19.46 -6.49 6.12
C ILE A 69 -18.43 -5.42 6.52
N VAL A 70 -17.76 -4.78 5.54
CA VAL A 70 -16.80 -3.72 5.83
C VAL A 70 -17.51 -2.41 6.19
N SER A 71 -18.82 -2.25 5.97
CA SER A 71 -19.52 -1.01 6.33
C SER A 71 -19.99 -0.98 7.78
N ILE A 72 -20.03 -2.13 8.46
CA ILE A 72 -20.35 -2.21 9.89
C ILE A 72 -19.23 -1.53 10.69
N LEU A 73 -19.58 -0.52 11.50
CA LEU A 73 -18.64 0.29 12.29
C LEU A 73 -17.55 -0.48 13.06
N PRO A 74 -17.84 -1.57 13.81
CA PRO A 74 -16.81 -2.32 14.53
C PRO A 74 -15.77 -2.94 13.60
N VAL A 75 -16.20 -3.46 12.44
CA VAL A 75 -15.30 -4.06 11.45
C VAL A 75 -14.41 -2.99 10.82
N LYS A 76 -14.96 -1.82 10.47
CA LYS A 76 -14.15 -0.67 10.04
C LYS A 76 -13.10 -0.28 11.07
N CYS A 77 -13.48 -0.25 12.34
CA CYS A 77 -12.60 0.15 13.43
C CYS A 77 -11.43 -0.83 13.59
N VAL A 78 -11.72 -2.14 13.60
CA VAL A 78 -10.68 -3.19 13.67
C VAL A 78 -9.74 -3.12 12.47
N LEU A 79 -10.27 -2.97 11.26
CA LEU A 79 -9.45 -2.84 10.05
C LEU A 79 -8.61 -1.56 10.03
N ALA A 80 -9.13 -0.45 10.56
CA ALA A 80 -8.38 0.79 10.71
C ALA A 80 -7.22 0.63 11.71
N VAL A 81 -7.46 -0.04 12.84
CA VAL A 81 -6.41 -0.35 13.84
C VAL A 81 -5.36 -1.27 13.23
N MET A 82 -5.76 -2.35 12.56
CA MET A 82 -4.83 -3.25 11.88
C MET A 82 -3.98 -2.48 10.84
N LYS A 83 -4.60 -1.63 10.02
CA LYS A 83 -3.89 -0.79 9.05
C LYS A 83 -2.81 0.06 9.73
N GLU A 84 -3.11 0.65 10.87
CA GLU A 84 -2.16 1.50 11.60
C GLU A 84 -1.00 0.68 12.21
N VAL A 85 -1.29 -0.51 12.73
CA VAL A 85 -0.25 -1.44 13.22
C VAL A 85 0.69 -1.86 12.08
N TYR A 86 0.15 -2.20 10.91
CA TYR A 86 0.94 -2.52 9.72
C TYR A 86 1.76 -1.31 9.23
N ARG A 87 1.25 -0.08 9.39
CA ARG A 87 1.99 1.15 9.09
C ARG A 87 3.23 1.27 9.98
N CYS A 88 3.07 1.12 11.29
CA CYS A 88 4.19 1.16 12.23
C CYS A 88 5.25 0.09 11.91
N LYS A 89 4.80 -1.13 11.55
CA LYS A 89 5.71 -2.20 11.12
C LYS A 89 6.50 -1.82 9.86
N LYS A 90 5.83 -1.29 8.83
CA LYS A 90 6.50 -0.84 7.59
C LYS A 90 7.49 0.30 7.83
N ILE A 91 7.18 1.24 8.72
CA ILE A 91 8.10 2.33 9.11
C ILE A 91 9.34 1.73 9.77
N ASN A 92 9.16 0.86 10.77
CA ASN A 92 10.26 0.22 11.47
C ASN A 92 11.16 -0.58 10.50
N ASP A 93 10.57 -1.39 9.63
CA ASP A 93 11.31 -2.17 8.63
C ASP A 93 12.08 -1.25 7.65
N GLY A 94 11.52 -0.10 7.28
CA GLY A 94 12.19 0.90 6.45
C GLY A 94 13.36 1.60 7.16
N VAL A 95 13.18 1.97 8.42
CA VAL A 95 14.21 2.60 9.26
C VAL A 95 15.37 1.64 9.49
N VAL A 96 15.09 0.39 9.83
CA VAL A 96 16.11 -0.67 10.01
C VAL A 96 16.83 -0.97 8.69
N HIS A 97 16.13 -0.94 7.56
CA HIS A 97 16.76 -1.12 6.24
C HIS A 97 17.69 0.06 5.91
N ALA A 98 17.21 1.30 6.09
CA ALA A 98 18.01 2.50 5.86
C ALA A 98 19.22 2.60 6.79
N SER A 99 19.09 2.18 8.05
CA SER A 99 20.19 2.21 9.02
C SER A 99 21.28 1.20 8.71
N ARG A 100 20.95 0.10 8.01
CA ARG A 100 21.94 -0.88 7.53
C ARG A 100 22.71 -0.37 6.31
N LEU A 101 22.04 0.34 5.38
CA LEU A 101 22.69 0.94 4.21
C LEU A 101 23.55 2.16 4.59
N TYR A 102 23.07 3.01 5.51
CA TYR A 102 23.71 4.27 5.88
C TYR A 102 23.85 4.41 7.41
N PRO A 103 24.78 3.68 8.05
CA PRO A 103 24.88 3.62 9.51
C PRO A 103 25.22 4.96 10.20
N GLN A 104 25.81 5.91 9.47
CA GLN A 104 26.10 7.27 9.98
C GLN A 104 25.19 8.35 9.37
N GLY A 105 24.26 7.96 8.49
CA GLY A 105 23.37 8.86 7.76
C GLY A 105 22.02 9.00 8.46
N TYR A 106 21.94 9.84 9.50
CA TYR A 106 20.66 10.11 10.19
C TYR A 106 19.59 10.72 9.27
N LEU A 107 20.01 11.51 8.27
CA LEU A 107 19.12 12.17 7.32
C LEU A 107 18.34 11.19 6.43
N PRO A 108 18.98 10.25 5.68
CA PRO A 108 18.24 9.27 4.88
C PRO A 108 17.38 8.34 5.73
N ILE A 109 17.79 7.99 6.95
CA ILE A 109 16.97 7.17 7.86
C ILE A 109 15.66 7.91 8.22
N LEU A 110 15.75 9.20 8.56
CA LEU A 110 14.60 10.04 8.88
C LEU A 110 13.66 10.20 7.67
N ILE A 111 14.22 10.43 6.48
CA ILE A 111 13.46 10.60 5.25
C ILE A 111 12.72 9.29 4.91
N VAL A 112 13.41 8.14 4.92
CA VAL A 112 12.80 6.83 4.62
C VAL A 112 11.68 6.49 5.61
N GLY A 113 11.90 6.72 6.91
CA GLY A 113 10.88 6.50 7.93
C GLY A 113 9.63 7.34 7.69
N THR A 114 9.82 8.63 7.35
CA THR A 114 8.72 9.56 7.06
C THR A 114 7.96 9.17 5.80
N LEU A 115 8.68 8.84 4.71
CA LEU A 115 8.05 8.49 3.43
C LEU A 115 7.21 7.21 3.52
N LYS A 116 7.69 6.17 4.23
CA LYS A 116 6.90 4.94 4.45
C LYS A 116 5.66 5.17 5.31
N GLY A 117 5.71 6.10 6.26
CA GLY A 117 4.58 6.42 7.13
C GLY A 117 3.51 7.28 6.44
N VAL A 118 3.94 8.35 5.76
CA VAL A 118 3.03 9.32 5.10
C VAL A 118 2.37 8.72 3.86
N LEU A 119 3.07 7.92 3.06
CA LEU A 119 2.49 7.38 1.82
C LEU A 119 1.54 6.20 2.04
N CYS A 120 1.57 5.56 3.21
CA CYS A 120 0.53 4.61 3.64
C CYS A 120 -0.79 5.31 4.02
N TYR A 121 -0.78 6.65 4.09
CA TYR A 121 -1.92 7.52 4.41
C TYR A 121 -2.57 8.14 3.16
N SER A 122 -2.40 7.55 1.96
CA SER A 122 -3.27 7.95 0.85
C SER A 122 -4.64 7.29 1.04
N ARG A 123 -5.66 8.16 1.09
CA ARG A 123 -7.07 7.91 1.45
C ARG A 123 -7.72 6.78 0.67
#